data_AF-A0A7Y2NUI4-F1
#
_entry.id   AF-A0A7Y2NUI4-F1
#
_cell.length_a   1.000
_cell.length_b   1.000
_cell.length_c   1.000
_cell.angle_alpha   90.00
_cell.angle_beta   90.00
_cell.angle_gamma   90.00
#
_symmetry.space_group_name_H-M   'P 1'
#
loop_
_entity.id
_entity.type
_entity.pdbx_description
1 polymer ?
#
loop_
_entity_poly.entity_id
_entity_poly.type
_entity_poly.pdbx_seq_one_letter_code
_entity_poly.pdbx_strand_id
1 'polypeptide(L)'
;MASIEDHPLRYALANELHARPFPTLTPPCSAAFLAIKQAENAGNRDRELDRAHLIALLDRFGAQHPQPGATHYFGQIGKHQLKWENHTEFVTYTIFGNDVSETPFDARTFGMFPQDWLAQAPGVRITSALIRVETVASDDAIPGALAQWFVPDSLA
;
A
#
# COMPACT_ATOMS: atom_id res chain seq x y z
N MET A 1 15.41 1.58 42.48
CA MET A 1 15.33 2.04 41.08
C MET A 1 14.33 3.18 41.06
N ALA A 2 14.76 4.39 40.73
CA ALA A 2 13.86 5.54 40.70
C ALA A 2 12.82 5.32 39.59
N SER A 3 11.55 5.18 39.97
CA SER A 3 10.44 5.14 39.03
C SER A 3 10.20 6.55 38.53
N ILE A 4 10.55 6.82 37.27
CA ILE A 4 10.11 8.03 36.59
C ILE A 4 8.59 8.03 36.49
N GLU A 5 7.96 9.19 36.65
CA GLU A 5 6.51 9.33 36.50
C GLU A 5 6.12 9.13 35.03
N ASP A 6 5.11 8.29 34.81
CA ASP A 6 4.60 8.02 33.47
C ASP A 6 3.76 9.18 32.96
N HIS A 7 4.00 9.58 31.71
CA HIS A 7 3.20 10.61 31.04
C HIS A 7 1.70 10.20 31.02
N PRO A 8 0.74 11.11 31.24
CA PRO A 8 -0.69 10.76 31.28
C PRO A 8 -1.23 10.02 30.04
N LEU A 9 -0.63 10.28 28.88
CA LEU A 9 -0.98 9.62 27.60
C LEU A 9 -0.16 8.35 27.31
N ARG A 10 0.70 7.88 28.21
CA ARG A 10 1.61 6.74 27.95
C ARG A 10 0.89 5.52 27.42
N TYR A 11 -0.23 5.14 28.04
CA TYR A 11 -1.03 3.99 27.59
C TYR A 11 -1.71 4.21 26.24
N ALA A 12 -2.23 5.42 25.99
CA ALA A 12 -2.83 5.75 24.70
C ALA A 12 -1.78 5.72 23.58
N LEU A 13 -0.60 6.29 23.82
CA LEU A 13 0.54 6.28 22.89
C LEU A 13 1.07 4.87 22.63
N ALA A 14 1.19 4.04 23.68
CA ALA A 14 1.61 2.65 23.53
C ALA A 14 0.61 1.84 22.69
N ASN A 15 -0.69 2.08 22.89
CA ASN A 15 -1.74 1.43 22.11
C ASN A 15 -1.79 1.94 20.65
N GLU A 16 -1.48 3.21 20.40
CA GLU A 16 -1.35 3.74 19.03
C GLU A 16 -0.25 3.02 18.24
N LEU A 17 0.87 2.70 18.89
CA LEU A 17 1.97 1.95 18.28
C LEU A 17 1.54 0.51 17.90
N HIS A 18 0.65 -0.09 18.69
CA HIS A 18 0.16 -1.45 18.48
C HIS A 18 -1.08 -1.53 17.55
N ALA A 19 -1.71 -0.39 17.25
CA ALA A 19 -2.89 -0.32 16.38
C ALA A 19 -2.59 -0.41 14.87
N ARG A 20 -1.34 -0.72 14.49
CA ARG A 20 -0.89 -0.82 13.10
C ARG A 20 -0.51 -2.27 12.73
N PRO A 21 -1.43 -3.25 12.84
CA PRO A 21 -1.12 -4.62 12.45
C PRO A 21 -0.77 -4.65 10.96
N PHE A 22 0.32 -5.34 10.63
CA PHE A 22 0.66 -5.62 9.24
C PHE A 22 -0.43 -6.53 8.65
N PRO A 23 -0.83 -6.30 7.39
CA PRO A 23 -1.78 -7.18 6.74
C PRO A 23 -1.17 -8.59 6.63
N THR A 24 -1.88 -9.58 7.17
CA THR A 24 -1.54 -10.99 6.94
C THR A 24 -2.10 -11.40 5.59
N LEU A 25 -1.23 -11.96 4.74
CA LEU A 25 -1.59 -12.41 3.41
C LEU A 25 -1.62 -13.94 3.34
N THR A 26 -2.59 -14.49 2.62
CA THR A 26 -2.66 -15.92 2.32
C THR A 26 -2.30 -16.11 0.83
N PRO A 27 -1.21 -16.79 0.50
CA PRO A 27 -0.88 -17.11 -0.89
C PRO A 27 -1.84 -18.19 -1.45
N PRO A 28 -2.10 -18.19 -2.77
CA PRO A 28 -1.61 -17.24 -3.77
C PRO A 28 -2.30 -15.88 -3.65
N CYS A 29 -1.53 -14.80 -3.71
CA CYS A 29 -2.09 -13.45 -3.66
C CYS A 29 -1.20 -12.44 -4.40
N SER A 30 -1.71 -11.23 -4.60
CA SER A 30 -0.99 -10.16 -5.27
C SER A 30 -1.14 -8.83 -4.54
N ALA A 31 -0.25 -7.90 -4.84
CA ALA A 31 -0.41 -6.51 -4.43
C ALA A 31 0.00 -5.54 -5.54
N ALA A 32 -0.74 -4.44 -5.66
CA ALA A 32 -0.33 -3.28 -6.44
C ALA A 32 0.08 -2.15 -5.48
N PHE A 33 1.34 -1.73 -5.59
CA PHE A 33 1.93 -0.67 -4.78
C PHE A 33 2.13 0.59 -5.60
N LEU A 34 1.82 1.75 -5.01
CA LEU A 34 1.99 3.07 -5.60
C LEU A 34 2.46 4.06 -4.54
N ALA A 35 3.52 4.81 -4.84
CA ALA A 35 4.00 5.92 -4.02
C ALA A 35 3.91 7.24 -4.80
N ILE A 36 3.23 8.23 -4.22
CA ILE A 36 3.02 9.57 -4.80
C ILE A 36 3.65 10.61 -3.88
N LYS A 37 4.29 11.62 -4.48
CA LYS A 37 4.92 12.74 -3.79
C LYS A 37 4.66 14.04 -4.55
N GLN A 38 4.53 15.15 -3.84
CA GLN A 38 4.51 16.46 -4.49
C GLN A 38 5.85 16.74 -5.20
N ALA A 39 5.79 17.23 -6.43
CA ALA A 39 6.98 17.47 -7.25
C ALA A 39 7.97 18.43 -6.58
N GLU A 40 7.45 19.43 -5.85
CA GLU A 40 8.22 20.44 -5.15
C GLU A 40 7.77 20.53 -3.69
N ASN A 41 8.66 20.98 -2.80
CA ASN A 41 8.38 21.27 -1.38
C ASN A 41 7.62 20.16 -0.62
N ALA A 42 7.90 18.90 -0.94
CA ALA A 42 7.17 17.75 -0.40
C ALA A 42 7.16 17.65 1.13
N GLY A 43 8.16 18.19 1.84
CA GLY A 43 8.17 18.23 3.30
C GLY A 43 7.12 19.18 3.91
N ASN A 44 6.64 20.17 3.15
CA ASN A 44 5.60 21.13 3.54
C ASN A 44 4.31 20.93 2.74
N ARG A 45 4.10 19.74 2.18
CA ARG A 45 2.90 19.45 1.38
C ARG A 45 1.62 19.58 2.18
N ASP A 46 0.55 19.96 1.50
CA ASP A 46 -0.80 19.91 2.07
C ASP A 46 -1.28 18.45 2.16
N ARG A 47 -1.18 17.89 3.36
CA ARG A 47 -1.56 16.51 3.66
C ARG A 47 -3.07 16.26 3.52
N GLU A 48 -3.88 17.31 3.50
CA GLU A 48 -5.32 17.20 3.31
C GLU A 48 -5.66 16.90 1.85
N LEU A 49 -4.84 17.34 0.88
CA LEU A 49 -4.98 16.94 -0.51
C LEU A 49 -4.78 15.44 -0.70
N ASP A 50 -3.81 14.84 -0.01
CA ASP A 50 -3.58 13.38 -0.04
C ASP A 50 -4.75 12.61 0.60
N ARG A 51 -5.31 13.14 1.69
CA ARG A 51 -6.49 12.55 2.34
C ARG A 51 -7.73 12.66 1.45
N ALA A 52 -7.95 13.81 0.81
CA ALA A 52 -9.02 14.00 -0.16
C ALA A 52 -8.87 13.06 -1.35
N HIS A 53 -7.63 12.84 -1.83
CA HIS A 53 -7.35 11.91 -2.89
C HIS A 53 -7.64 10.45 -2.49
N LEU A 54 -7.30 10.04 -1.26
CA LEU A 54 -7.76 8.76 -0.70
C LEU A 54 -9.29 8.66 -0.66
N ILE A 55 -10.00 9.67 -0.14
CA ILE A 55 -11.46 9.66 -0.06
C ILE A 55 -12.09 9.48 -1.44
N ALA A 56 -11.59 10.17 -2.46
CA ALA A 56 -12.06 10.00 -3.83
C ALA A 56 -11.90 8.57 -4.37
N LEU A 57 -10.91 7.81 -3.87
CA LEU A 57 -10.80 6.37 -4.15
C LEU A 57 -11.86 5.58 -3.38
N LEU A 58 -12.00 5.84 -2.07
CA LEU A 58 -12.92 5.13 -1.18
C LEU A 58 -14.39 5.30 -1.61
N ASP A 59 -14.79 6.49 -2.04
CA ASP A 59 -16.14 6.80 -2.50
C ASP A 59 -16.56 5.93 -3.68
N ARG A 60 -15.64 5.63 -4.60
CA ARG A 60 -15.89 4.76 -5.76
C ARG A 60 -16.24 3.34 -5.35
N PHE A 61 -15.77 2.90 -4.19
CA PHE A 61 -16.00 1.58 -3.65
C PHE A 61 -17.03 1.57 -2.51
N GLY A 62 -17.62 2.72 -2.16
CA GLY A 62 -18.56 2.85 -1.04
C GLY A 62 -17.94 2.50 0.33
N ALA A 63 -16.63 2.69 0.48
CA ALA A 63 -15.90 2.34 1.70
C ALA A 63 -15.95 3.46 2.76
N GLN A 64 -15.83 3.08 4.04
CA GLN A 64 -15.76 4.05 5.14
C GLN A 64 -14.51 4.93 5.04
N HIS A 65 -14.65 6.20 5.42
CA HIS A 65 -13.57 7.18 5.35
C HIS A 65 -12.70 7.17 6.62
N PRO A 66 -11.40 7.50 6.50
CA PRO A 66 -10.58 7.80 7.66
C PRO A 66 -11.05 9.10 8.34
N GLN A 67 -10.83 9.19 9.65
CA GLN A 67 -11.08 10.40 10.42
C GLN A 67 -10.20 11.57 9.92
N PRO A 68 -10.62 12.84 10.15
CA PRO A 68 -9.78 14.00 9.89
C PRO A 68 -8.41 13.87 10.57
N GLY A 69 -7.34 14.24 9.87
CA GLY A 69 -5.96 14.14 10.38
C GLY A 69 -5.36 12.73 10.42
N ALA A 70 -6.08 11.70 9.97
CA ALA A 70 -5.55 10.34 9.91
C ALA A 70 -4.31 10.26 9.01
N THR A 71 -3.30 9.53 9.50
CA THR A 71 -2.03 9.29 8.80
C THR A 71 -1.93 7.89 8.19
N HIS A 72 -2.93 7.05 8.46
CA HIS A 72 -3.02 5.69 7.96
C HIS A 72 -4.49 5.33 7.73
N TYR A 73 -4.72 4.38 6.83
CA TYR A 73 -6.01 3.75 6.59
C TYR A 73 -5.79 2.30 6.17
N PHE A 74 -6.60 1.40 6.70
CA PHE A 74 -6.68 0.01 6.25
C PHE A 74 -8.14 -0.41 6.18
N GLY A 75 -8.59 -0.86 5.01
CA GLY A 75 -10.00 -1.19 4.81
C GLY A 75 -10.29 -1.93 3.51
N GLN A 76 -11.45 -2.56 3.46
CA GLN A 76 -11.95 -3.27 2.29
C GLN A 76 -12.43 -2.28 1.21
N ILE A 77 -12.00 -2.49 -0.04
CA ILE A 77 -12.50 -1.81 -1.24
C ILE A 77 -12.93 -2.85 -2.28
N GLY A 78 -14.24 -3.00 -2.49
CA GLY A 78 -14.78 -4.07 -3.33
C GLY A 78 -14.34 -5.46 -2.82
N LYS A 79 -13.64 -6.24 -3.66
CA LYS A 79 -13.05 -7.55 -3.28
C LYS A 79 -11.62 -7.48 -2.75
N HIS A 80 -11.03 -6.28 -2.67
CA HIS A 80 -9.64 -6.05 -2.30
C HIS A 80 -9.49 -5.38 -0.93
N GLN A 81 -8.31 -5.44 -0.35
CA GLN A 81 -7.94 -4.65 0.83
C GLN A 81 -7.04 -3.49 0.40
N LEU A 82 -7.27 -2.29 0.92
CA LEU A 82 -6.43 -1.12 0.70
C LEU A 82 -5.70 -0.77 1.98
N LYS A 83 -4.38 -0.65 1.90
CA LYS A 83 -3.55 0.04 2.88
C LYS A 83 -3.10 1.38 2.31
N TRP A 84 -3.25 2.44 3.10
CA TRP A 84 -2.78 3.78 2.77
C TRP A 84 -1.98 4.35 3.93
N GLU A 85 -0.82 4.94 3.64
CA GLU A 85 0.08 5.53 4.64
C GLU A 85 0.57 6.91 4.18
N ASN A 86 0.32 7.92 5.00
CA ASN A 86 0.66 9.31 4.76
C ASN A 86 1.90 9.68 5.56
N HIS A 87 3.07 9.51 4.93
CA HIS A 87 4.38 9.82 5.51
C HIS A 87 4.63 11.33 5.53
N THR A 88 5.84 11.77 5.87
CA THR A 88 6.18 13.21 5.85
C THR A 88 6.18 13.74 4.41
N GLU A 89 6.95 13.12 3.51
CA GLU A 89 7.18 13.66 2.16
C GLU A 89 6.34 13.02 1.06
N PHE A 90 5.76 11.86 1.31
CA PHE A 90 5.02 11.10 0.30
C PHE A 90 3.90 10.29 0.92
N VAL A 91 3.04 9.76 0.07
CA VAL A 91 1.93 8.90 0.44
C VAL A 91 2.06 7.57 -0.32
N THR A 92 1.67 6.47 0.32
CA THR A 92 1.66 5.16 -0.31
C THR A 92 0.27 4.55 -0.33
N TYR A 93 -0.01 3.80 -1.38
CA TYR A 93 -1.20 2.98 -1.55
C TYR A 93 -0.75 1.56 -1.87
N THR A 94 -1.31 0.58 -1.16
CA THR A 94 -1.14 -0.84 -1.45
C THR A 94 -2.50 -1.49 -1.52
N ILE A 95 -2.88 -2.00 -2.69
CA ILE A 95 -4.10 -2.79 -2.88
C ILE A 95 -3.71 -4.26 -2.92
N PHE A 96 -4.30 -5.07 -2.04
CA PHE A 96 -4.09 -6.52 -1.98
C PHE A 96 -5.20 -7.26 -2.72
N GLY A 97 -4.83 -8.18 -3.60
CA GLY A 97 -5.71 -9.12 -4.28
C GLY A 97 -5.54 -10.53 -3.73
N ASN A 98 -6.63 -11.29 -3.69
CA ASN A 98 -6.66 -12.64 -3.13
C ASN A 98 -6.21 -13.73 -4.12
N ASP A 99 -5.73 -13.32 -5.29
CA ASP A 99 -5.30 -14.22 -6.36
C ASP A 99 -4.11 -13.60 -7.10
N VAL A 100 -3.52 -14.40 -7.97
CA VAL A 100 -2.48 -13.99 -8.92
C VAL A 100 -2.99 -14.10 -10.35
N SER A 101 -2.55 -13.19 -11.23
CA SER A 101 -2.91 -13.22 -12.65
C SER A 101 -2.31 -14.45 -13.35
N GLU A 102 -2.96 -14.97 -14.39
CA GLU A 102 -2.38 -16.07 -15.21
C GLU A 102 -1.05 -15.65 -15.86
N THR A 103 -1.02 -14.43 -16.41
CA THR A 103 0.22 -13.81 -16.88
C THR A 103 0.99 -13.21 -15.69
N PRO A 104 2.26 -13.60 -15.45
CA PRO A 104 3.08 -13.02 -14.38
C PRO A 104 3.22 -11.50 -14.55
N PHE A 105 3.05 -10.75 -13.44
CA PHE A 105 3.20 -9.29 -13.39
C PHE A 105 2.38 -8.52 -14.43
N ASP A 106 1.19 -9.03 -14.75
CA ASP A 106 0.30 -8.41 -15.72
C ASP A 106 -0.05 -6.96 -15.33
N ALA A 107 0.23 -6.01 -16.24
CA ALA A 107 -0.06 -4.60 -16.03
C ALA A 107 -1.55 -4.33 -15.77
N ARG A 108 -2.46 -5.21 -16.21
CA ARG A 108 -3.90 -5.14 -15.90
C ARG A 108 -4.18 -5.25 -14.41
N THR A 109 -3.31 -5.92 -13.64
CA THR A 109 -3.39 -5.97 -12.18
C THR A 109 -3.21 -4.58 -11.55
N PHE A 110 -2.46 -3.69 -12.20
CA PHE A 110 -2.35 -2.29 -11.75
C PHE A 110 -3.65 -1.49 -12.01
N GLY A 111 -4.55 -2.00 -12.86
CA GLY A 111 -5.88 -1.45 -13.10
C GLY A 111 -6.81 -1.47 -11.89
N MET A 112 -6.38 -2.04 -10.75
CA MET A 112 -7.03 -1.85 -9.46
C MET A 112 -7.05 -0.37 -9.03
N PHE A 113 -6.09 0.44 -9.52
CA PHE A 113 -6.16 1.89 -9.43
C PHE A 113 -6.89 2.46 -10.65
N PRO A 114 -8.04 3.16 -10.47
CA PRO A 114 -8.75 3.76 -11.59
C PRO A 114 -7.89 4.81 -12.32
N GLN A 115 -7.90 4.80 -13.65
CA GLN A 115 -7.02 5.67 -14.46
C GLN A 115 -7.32 7.16 -14.29
N ASP A 116 -8.60 7.52 -14.25
CA ASP A 116 -9.06 8.88 -14.04
C ASP A 116 -8.80 9.38 -12.61
N TRP A 117 -8.77 8.47 -11.63
CA TRP A 117 -8.28 8.77 -10.28
C TRP A 117 -6.78 9.02 -10.30
N LEU A 118 -5.97 8.15 -10.92
CA LEU A 118 -4.51 8.35 -11.04
C LEU A 118 -4.16 9.68 -11.72
N ALA A 119 -4.93 10.08 -12.74
CA ALA A 119 -4.74 11.35 -13.44
C ALA A 119 -5.00 12.59 -12.55
N GLN A 120 -5.72 12.43 -11.44
CA GLN A 120 -6.03 13.48 -10.47
C GLN A 120 -5.14 13.44 -9.22
N ALA A 121 -4.08 12.63 -9.22
CA ALA A 121 -3.15 12.54 -8.11
C ALA A 121 -2.53 13.90 -7.76
N PRO A 122 -2.50 14.32 -6.48
CA PRO A 122 -1.93 15.60 -6.05
C PRO A 122 -0.39 15.53 -5.99
N GLY A 123 0.24 15.07 -7.06
CA GLY A 123 1.69 14.89 -7.14
C GLY A 123 2.13 14.00 -8.30
N VAL A 124 3.37 13.54 -8.22
CA VAL A 124 4.00 12.66 -9.19
C VAL A 124 4.32 11.31 -8.56
N ARG A 125 4.28 10.25 -9.38
CA ARG A 125 4.69 8.92 -8.96
C ARG A 125 6.19 8.89 -8.70
N ILE A 126 6.58 8.48 -7.49
CA ILE A 126 7.98 8.13 -7.18
C ILE A 126 8.27 6.73 -7.72
N THR A 127 7.40 5.78 -7.38
CA THR A 127 7.56 4.38 -7.76
C THR A 127 6.21 3.67 -7.77
N SER A 128 6.16 2.53 -8.45
CA SER A 128 5.06 1.57 -8.41
C SER A 128 5.62 0.16 -8.58
N ALA A 129 4.96 -0.81 -7.96
CA ALA A 129 5.34 -2.22 -8.09
C ALA A 129 4.10 -3.11 -8.19
N LEU A 130 4.23 -4.19 -8.96
CA LEU A 130 3.32 -5.33 -8.89
C LEU A 130 4.04 -6.45 -8.14
N ILE A 131 3.40 -6.93 -7.08
CA ILE A 131 3.92 -7.97 -6.21
C ILE A 131 3.07 -9.21 -6.44
N ARG A 132 3.72 -10.33 -6.73
CA ARG A 132 3.12 -11.65 -6.87
C ARG A 132 3.64 -12.52 -5.73
N VAL A 133 2.73 -13.14 -5.00
CA VAL A 133 3.05 -14.04 -3.89
C VAL A 133 2.47 -15.42 -4.23
N GLU A 134 3.36 -16.40 -4.39
CA GLU A 134 3.01 -17.78 -4.74
C GLU A 134 3.54 -18.76 -3.72
N THR A 135 2.95 -19.95 -3.71
CA THR A 135 3.54 -21.13 -3.08
C THR A 135 4.36 -21.89 -4.12
N VAL A 136 5.49 -22.42 -3.71
CA VAL A 136 6.31 -23.34 -4.52
C VAL A 136 6.38 -24.69 -3.82
N ALA A 137 6.47 -25.76 -4.61
CA ALA A 137 6.54 -27.12 -4.06
C ALA A 137 7.87 -27.39 -3.33
N SER A 138 8.97 -26.78 -3.80
CA SER A 138 10.30 -26.84 -3.20
C SER A 138 11.17 -25.69 -3.70
N ASP A 139 12.29 -25.45 -3.02
CA ASP A 139 13.28 -24.43 -3.43
C ASP A 139 13.86 -24.70 -4.82
N ASP A 140 13.98 -25.98 -5.21
CA ASP A 140 14.46 -26.39 -6.54
C ASP A 140 13.55 -25.93 -7.69
N ALA A 141 12.26 -25.63 -7.41
CA ALA A 141 11.32 -25.13 -8.40
C ALA A 141 11.47 -23.62 -8.67
N ILE A 142 12.09 -22.86 -7.75
CA ILE A 142 12.18 -21.40 -7.83
C ILE A 142 12.95 -20.92 -9.07
N PRO A 143 14.12 -21.49 -9.43
CA PRO A 143 14.86 -21.02 -10.61
C PRO A 143 14.05 -21.16 -11.92
N GLY A 144 13.27 -22.25 -12.05
CA GLY A 144 12.40 -22.47 -13.22
C GLY A 144 11.29 -21.43 -13.33
N ALA A 145 10.65 -21.09 -12.21
CA ALA A 145 9.65 -20.04 -12.15
C ALA A 145 10.23 -18.66 -12.48
N LEU A 146 11.37 -18.30 -11.89
CA LEU A 146 12.05 -17.03 -12.15
C LEU A 146 12.48 -16.90 -13.62
N ALA A 147 13.01 -17.96 -14.23
CA ALA A 147 13.40 -17.97 -15.64
C ALA A 147 12.19 -17.85 -16.59
N GLN A 148 11.00 -18.28 -16.17
CA GLN A 148 9.77 -18.08 -16.93
C GLN A 148 9.23 -16.64 -16.82
N TRP A 149 9.45 -15.99 -15.66
CA TRP A 149 8.84 -14.70 -15.36
C TRP A 149 9.72 -13.50 -15.72
N PHE A 150 11.04 -13.68 -15.68
CA PHE A 150 12.01 -12.61 -15.87
C PHE A 150 13.02 -12.96 -16.95
N VAL A 151 13.51 -11.94 -17.63
CA VAL A 151 14.73 -12.08 -18.45
C VAL A 151 15.94 -12.22 -17.52
N PRO A 152 16.96 -13.01 -17.87
CA PRO A 152 18.11 -13.28 -16.99
C PRO A 152 18.80 -12.02 -16.47
N ASP A 153 18.95 -11.00 -17.32
CA ASP A 153 19.60 -9.73 -16.96
C ASP A 153 18.86 -8.94 -15.87
N SER A 154 17.59 -9.27 -15.59
CA SER A 154 16.81 -8.65 -14.51
C SER A 154 16.99 -9.32 -13.14
N LEU A 155 17.73 -10.45 -13.07
CA LEU A 155 17.94 -11.23 -11.85
C LEU A 155 19.39 -11.15 -11.33
N ALA A 156 20.28 -10.44 -12.02
CA ALA A 156 21.73 -10.36 -11.76
C ALA A 156 22.10 -9.35 -10.66
#